data_AF-A0A4Y2AUK4-F1
#
_entry.id   AF-A0A4Y2AUK4-F1
#
_cell.length_a   1.000
_cell.length_b   1.000
_cell.length_c   1.000
_cell.angle_alpha   90.00
_cell.angle_beta   90.00
_cell.angle_gamma   90.00
#
_symmetry.space_group_name_H-M   'P 1'
#
loop_
_entity.id
_entity.type
_entity.pdbx_description
1 polymer ?
#
loop_
_entity_poly.entity_id
_entity_poly.type
_entity_poly.pdbx_seq_one_letter_code
_entity_poly.pdbx_strand_id
1 'polypeptide(L)'
;MNKIRKNPRLSAEKLATELEKRFAIKISPETVRRVIRSYGYNSRVAGRKCFVNKRTRKVRLDFAKSMLDKDISFWESVIFVDESKFNIFGSDGRIGAWRKPNEELNPKNLLPTVKHEGGGIMV
;
A
#
# COMPACT_ATOMS: atom_id res chain seq x y z
N MET A 1 19.03 -8.54 1.13
CA MET A 1 18.40 -7.51 1.99
C MET A 1 18.11 -6.19 1.26
N ASN A 2 19.12 -5.49 0.73
CA ASN A 2 18.94 -4.16 0.10
C ASN A 2 17.85 -4.10 -0.98
N LYS A 3 17.63 -5.18 -1.73
CA LYS A 3 16.57 -5.27 -2.75
C LYS A 3 15.17 -5.22 -2.15
N ILE A 4 14.91 -5.93 -1.06
CA ILE A 4 13.60 -5.93 -0.38
C ILE A 4 13.33 -4.56 0.24
N ARG A 5 14.35 -3.92 0.81
CA ARG A 5 14.24 -2.54 1.31
C ARG A 5 13.91 -1.52 0.21
N LYS A 6 14.37 -1.76 -1.03
CA LYS A 6 14.05 -0.91 -2.20
C LYS A 6 12.66 -1.22 -2.76
N ASN A 7 12.33 -2.50 -2.91
CA ASN A 7 11.04 -2.98 -3.37
C ASN A 7 10.52 -4.11 -2.45
N PRO A 8 9.67 -3.78 -1.46
CA PRO A 8 9.17 -4.74 -0.48
C PRO A 8 8.17 -5.73 -1.07
N ARG A 9 7.72 -5.55 -2.31
CA ARG A 9 6.74 -6.42 -2.98
C ARG A 9 7.37 -7.55 -3.80
N LEU A 10 8.69 -7.71 -3.73
CA LEU A 10 9.40 -8.78 -4.44
C LEU A 10 8.98 -10.17 -3.93
N SER A 11 8.62 -11.06 -4.85
CA SER A 11 8.37 -12.47 -4.53
C SER A 11 9.68 -13.17 -4.17
N ALA A 12 9.62 -14.06 -3.17
CA ALA A 12 10.74 -14.90 -2.79
C ALA A 12 11.17 -15.84 -3.93
N GLU A 13 10.24 -16.25 -4.81
CA GLU A 13 10.54 -17.09 -5.98
C GLU A 13 11.37 -16.32 -7.01
N LYS A 14 10.98 -15.07 -7.32
CA LYS A 14 11.77 -14.22 -8.22
C LYS A 14 13.18 -13.99 -7.69
N LEU A 15 13.31 -13.81 -6.37
CA LEU A 15 14.61 -13.69 -5.72
C LEU A 15 15.41 -15.00 -5.79
N ALA A 16 14.78 -16.16 -5.62
CA ALA A 16 15.43 -17.46 -5.75
C ALA A 16 15.98 -17.63 -7.18
N THR A 17 15.15 -17.47 -8.21
CA THR A 17 15.58 -17.58 -9.61
C THR A 17 16.70 -16.60 -9.97
N GLU A 18 16.67 -15.38 -9.42
CA GLU A 18 17.74 -14.40 -9.64
C GLU A 18 19.07 -14.83 -8.99
N LEU A 19 19.02 -15.40 -7.79
CA LEU A 19 20.21 -15.92 -7.11
C LEU A 19 20.76 -17.15 -7.82
N GLU A 20 19.89 -18.04 -8.31
CA GLU A 20 20.26 -19.20 -9.12
C GLU A 20 21.02 -18.76 -10.37
N LYS A 21 20.50 -17.75 -11.11
CA LYS A 21 21.16 -17.23 -12.31
C LYS A 21 22.53 -16.62 -12.03
N ARG A 22 22.71 -16.00 -10.87
CA ARG A 22 23.94 -15.26 -10.53
C ARG A 22 25.06 -16.15 -10.00
N PHE A 23 24.69 -17.16 -9.22
CA PHE A 23 25.64 -18.03 -8.52
C PHE A 23 25.66 -19.47 -9.05
N ALA A 24 24.78 -19.81 -10.01
CA ALA A 24 24.57 -21.17 -10.52
C ALA A 24 24.22 -22.21 -9.44
N ILE A 25 23.79 -21.75 -8.26
CA ILE A 25 23.40 -22.62 -7.13
C ILE A 25 21.88 -22.63 -7.06
N LYS A 26 21.28 -23.82 -7.13
CA LYS A 26 19.83 -24.03 -6.95
C LYS A 26 19.43 -23.70 -5.50
N ILE A 27 18.53 -22.74 -5.32
CA ILE A 27 18.12 -22.26 -3.99
C ILE A 27 16.61 -22.41 -3.88
N SER A 28 16.16 -23.07 -2.81
CA SER A 28 14.72 -23.15 -2.55
C SER A 28 14.16 -21.76 -2.17
N PRO A 29 12.95 -21.40 -2.64
CA PRO A 29 12.29 -20.17 -2.22
C PRO A 29 12.10 -20.10 -0.69
N GLU A 30 12.00 -21.24 0.00
CA GLU A 30 11.86 -21.25 1.46
C GLU A 30 13.13 -20.84 2.18
N THR A 31 14.31 -21.21 1.67
CA THR A 31 15.59 -20.69 2.17
C THR A 31 15.62 -19.17 2.07
N VAL A 32 15.16 -18.60 0.95
CA VAL A 32 15.03 -17.14 0.79
C VAL A 32 14.09 -16.56 1.83
N ARG A 33 12.89 -17.12 2.04
CA ARG A 33 11.94 -16.63 3.05
C ARG A 33 12.50 -16.70 4.47
N ARG A 34 13.19 -17.79 4.84
CA ARG A 34 13.85 -17.93 6.15
C ARG A 34 14.88 -16.84 6.39
N VAL A 35 15.75 -16.58 5.41
CA VAL A 35 16.74 -15.50 5.47
C VAL A 35 16.07 -14.13 5.53
N ILE A 36 14.93 -13.92 4.86
CA ILE A 36 14.20 -12.65 4.97
C ILE A 36 13.67 -12.44 6.39
N ARG A 37 13.06 -13.48 6.97
CA ARG A 37 12.52 -13.45 8.33
C ARG A 37 13.60 -13.27 9.39
N SER A 38 14.79 -13.85 9.22
CA SER A 38 15.88 -13.71 10.19
C SER A 38 16.39 -12.27 10.36
N TYR A 39 16.15 -11.41 9.37
CA TYR A 39 16.44 -9.96 9.47
C TYR A 39 15.21 -9.13 9.91
N GLY A 40 14.15 -9.79 10.39
CA GLY A 40 12.96 -9.16 10.96
C GLY A 40 11.89 -8.75 9.95
N TYR A 41 12.01 -9.12 8.68
CA TYR A 41 10.99 -8.83 7.68
C TYR A 41 9.91 -9.90 7.67
N ASN A 42 8.65 -9.46 7.72
CA ASN A 42 7.49 -10.33 7.65
C ASN A 42 6.62 -9.97 6.45
N SER A 43 6.04 -11.00 5.82
CA SER A 43 5.04 -10.79 4.78
C SER A 43 3.74 -10.33 5.45
N ARG A 44 3.23 -9.17 5.03
CA ARG A 44 1.95 -8.60 5.46
C ARG A 44 1.24 -8.02 4.25
N VAL A 45 -0.09 -7.91 4.33
CA VAL A 45 -0.85 -7.24 3.28
C VAL A 45 -0.49 -5.75 3.29
N ALA A 46 -0.18 -5.23 2.10
CA ALA A 46 0.13 -3.82 1.94
C ALA A 46 -1.16 -2.98 2.05
N GLY A 47 -1.11 -1.92 2.85
CA GLY A 47 -2.23 -0.99 2.99
C GLY A 47 -2.47 -0.21 1.70
N ARG A 48 -3.74 -0.05 1.31
CA ARG A 48 -4.14 0.78 0.17
C ARG A 48 -4.31 2.22 0.63
N LYS A 49 -3.57 3.15 0.03
CA LYS A 49 -3.71 4.58 0.33
C LYS A 49 -3.52 5.38 -0.96
N CYS A 50 -4.38 6.37 -1.15
CA CYS A 50 -4.17 7.38 -2.17
C CYS A 50 -2.84 8.08 -1.93
N PHE A 51 -2.09 8.31 -3.01
CA PHE A 51 -0.89 9.13 -2.91
C PHE A 51 -1.29 10.58 -2.58
N VAL A 52 -0.77 11.10 -1.47
CA VAL A 52 -1.00 12.50 -1.04
C VAL A 52 0.33 13.21 -1.02
N ASN A 53 0.47 14.23 -1.88
CA ASN A 53 1.67 15.07 -1.91
C ASN A 53 1.79 15.92 -0.63
N LYS A 54 2.96 16.55 -0.42
CA LYS A 54 3.22 17.35 0.80
C LYS A 54 2.26 18.53 0.96
N ARG A 55 1.91 19.22 -0.14
CA ARG A 55 1.00 20.38 -0.13
C ARG A 55 -0.40 19.96 0.28
N THR A 56 -0.96 18.92 -0.35
CA THR A 56 -2.28 18.37 -0.04
C THR A 56 -2.34 17.86 1.40
N ARG A 57 -1.25 17.29 1.92
CA ARG A 57 -1.19 16.87 3.33
C ARG A 57 -1.36 18.06 4.29
N LYS A 58 -0.70 19.19 4.01
CA LYS A 58 -0.84 20.42 4.80
C LYS A 58 -2.28 20.94 4.75
N VAL A 59 -2.82 21.11 3.55
CA VAL A 59 -4.21 21.59 3.35
C VAL A 59 -5.22 20.69 4.07
N ARG A 60 -5.08 19.37 3.99
CA ARG A 60 -5.96 18.42 4.68
C ARG A 60 -5.84 18.52 6.20
N LEU A 61 -4.64 18.74 6.72
CA LEU A 61 -4.41 18.89 8.16
C LEU A 61 -5.01 20.20 8.67
N ASP A 62 -4.81 21.29 7.94
CA ASP A 62 -5.34 22.62 8.29
C ASP A 62 -6.88 22.59 8.27
N PHE A 63 -7.47 21.95 7.25
CA PHE A 63 -8.92 21.70 7.18
C PHE A 63 -9.42 20.86 8.36
N ALA A 64 -8.75 19.76 8.70
CA ALA A 64 -9.16 18.93 9.83
C ALA A 64 -9.11 19.69 11.15
N LYS A 65 -8.09 20.54 11.36
CA LYS A 65 -8.01 21.41 12.53
C LYS A 65 -9.13 22.44 12.57
N SER A 66 -9.44 23.09 11.44
CA SER A 66 -10.51 24.10 11.40
C SER A 66 -11.92 23.52 11.62
N MET A 67 -12.07 22.22 11.42
CA MET A 67 -13.35 21.50 11.55
C MET A 67 -13.48 20.72 12.87
N LEU A 68 -12.44 20.71 13.73
CA LEU A 68 -12.41 19.89 14.95
C LEU A 68 -13.48 20.30 15.98
N ASP A 69 -13.65 21.61 16.16
CA ASP A 69 -14.54 22.18 17.18
C ASP A 69 -15.94 22.51 16.63
N LYS A 70 -16.30 21.97 15.45
CA LYS A 70 -17.63 22.16 14.87
C LYS A 70 -18.64 21.29 15.59
N ASP A 71 -19.79 21.90 15.89
CA ASP A 71 -20.88 21.26 16.59
C ASP A 71 -21.71 20.36 15.64
N ILE A 72 -22.60 19.57 16.23
CA ILE A 72 -23.42 18.61 15.49
C ILE A 72 -24.37 19.34 14.52
N SER A 73 -24.94 20.49 14.90
CA SER A 73 -25.89 21.22 14.06
C SER A 73 -25.23 21.73 12.76
N PHE A 74 -23.95 22.12 12.82
CA PHE A 74 -23.18 22.43 11.63
C PHE A 74 -23.10 21.22 10.70
N TRP A 75 -22.75 20.03 11.20
CA TRP A 75 -22.65 18.82 10.37
C TRP A 75 -23.99 18.35 9.80
N GLU A 76 -25.10 18.57 10.51
CA GLU A 76 -26.46 18.27 10.02
C GLU A 76 -26.86 19.16 8.83
N SER A 77 -26.31 20.37 8.74
CA SER A 77 -26.55 21.28 7.62
C SER A 77 -25.69 20.99 6.37
N VAL A 78 -24.66 20.13 6.49
CA VAL A 78 -23.72 19.87 5.40
C VAL A 78 -24.23 18.75 4.50
N ILE A 79 -24.43 19.06 3.22
CA ILE A 79 -24.71 18.07 2.19
C ILE A 79 -23.40 17.71 1.48
N PHE A 80 -23.01 16.44 1.56
CA PHE A 80 -21.88 15.91 0.82
C PHE A 80 -22.33 15.37 -0.53
N VAL A 81 -21.61 15.74 -1.58
CA VAL A 81 -21.80 15.22 -2.94
C VAL A 81 -20.46 14.64 -3.40
N ASP A 82 -20.46 13.40 -3.86
CA ASP A 82 -19.29 12.73 -4.44
C ASP A 82 -19.77 11.74 -5.50
N GLU A 83 -18.91 11.46 -6.47
CA GLU A 83 -19.15 10.44 -7.49
C GLU A 83 -18.47 9.14 -7.07
N SER A 84 -19.21 8.02 -7.11
CA SER A 84 -18.69 6.70 -6.76
C SER A 84 -18.59 5.77 -7.96
N LYS A 85 -17.45 5.09 -8.09
CA LYS A 85 -17.23 4.05 -9.11
C LYS A 85 -17.69 2.69 -8.59
N PHE A 86 -18.57 2.01 -9.33
CA PHE A 86 -18.94 0.62 -9.08
C PHE A 86 -18.27 -0.31 -10.10
N ASN A 87 -17.43 -1.23 -9.60
CA ASN A 87 -16.78 -2.25 -10.43
C ASN A 87 -17.75 -3.40 -10.71
N ILE A 88 -17.98 -3.72 -11.99
CA ILE A 88 -18.87 -4.82 -12.42
C ILE A 88 -18.13 -6.17 -12.36
N PHE A 89 -16.81 -6.18 -12.56
CA PHE A 89 -15.99 -7.39 -12.54
C PHE A 89 -14.65 -7.18 -11.82
N GLY A 90 -14.25 -8.19 -11.04
CA GLY A 90 -12.92 -8.27 -10.41
C GLY A 90 -12.80 -7.51 -9.09
N SER A 91 -12.03 -8.09 -8.17
CA SER A 91 -11.51 -7.38 -6.99
C SER A 91 -10.07 -6.99 -7.26
N ASP A 92 -9.63 -5.85 -6.72
CA ASP A 92 -8.25 -5.38 -6.92
C ASP A 92 -7.15 -6.29 -6.28
N GLY A 93 -7.52 -7.45 -5.72
CA GLY A 93 -6.60 -8.44 -5.15
C GLY A 93 -5.89 -8.00 -3.87
N ARG A 94 -5.33 -8.96 -3.12
CA ARG A 94 -4.47 -8.66 -1.95
C ARG A 94 -3.01 -8.78 -2.37
N ILE A 95 -2.28 -7.66 -2.32
CA ILE A 95 -0.83 -7.67 -2.57
C ILE A 95 -0.08 -7.69 -1.24
N GLY A 96 0.84 -8.64 -1.10
CA GLY A 96 1.74 -8.73 0.05
C GLY A 96 2.98 -7.84 -0.11
N ALA A 97 3.49 -7.34 1.00
CA ALA A 97 4.77 -6.64 1.11
C ALA A 97 5.55 -7.16 2.32
N TRP A 98 6.85 -7.31 2.15
CA TRP A 98 7.81 -7.60 3.21
C TRP A 98 8.11 -6.32 3.98
N ARG A 99 7.69 -6.25 5.25
CA ARG A 99 7.93 -5.09 6.13
C ARG A 99 8.33 -5.51 7.53
N LYS A 100 9.00 -4.62 8.26
CA LYS A 100 9.22 -4.78 9.69
C LYS A 100 7.97 -4.33 10.47
N PRO A 101 7.85 -4.68 11.77
CA PRO A 101 6.85 -4.10 12.65
C PRO A 101 6.89 -2.56 12.60
N ASN A 102 5.74 -1.90 12.75
CA ASN A 102 5.58 -0.43 12.77
C ASN A 102 5.95 0.32 11.48
N GLU A 103 6.29 -0.35 10.37
CA GLU A 103 6.56 0.29 9.08
C GLU A 103 5.34 0.34 8.14
N GLU A 104 4.13 0.18 8.65
CA GLU A 104 2.91 0.06 7.83
C GLU A 104 2.64 1.29 6.97
N LEU A 105 2.76 2.47 7.56
CA LEU A 105 2.46 3.75 6.92
C LEU A 105 3.61 4.27 6.05
N ASN A 106 4.72 3.53 5.94
CA ASN A 106 5.82 3.90 5.07
C ASN A 106 5.32 3.85 3.61
N PRO A 107 5.46 4.94 2.82
CA PRO A 107 4.99 4.98 1.43
C PRO A 107 5.48 3.83 0.54
N LYS A 108 6.64 3.23 0.84
CA LYS A 108 7.17 2.07 0.09
C LYS A 108 6.40 0.78 0.33
N ASN A 109 5.75 0.66 1.49
CA ASN A 109 4.97 -0.49 1.91
C ASN A 109 3.47 -0.34 1.59
N LEU A 110 3.06 0.83 1.10
CA LEU A 110 1.69 1.12 0.69
C LEU A 110 1.50 0.82 -0.79
N LEU A 111 0.28 0.42 -1.14
CA LEU A 111 -0.19 0.36 -2.51
C LEU A 111 -0.83 1.70 -2.86
N PRO A 112 -0.32 2.42 -3.86
CA PRO A 112 -1.01 3.59 -4.36
C PRO A 112 -2.32 3.14 -5.00
N THR A 113 -3.42 3.75 -4.57
CA THR A 113 -4.70 3.64 -5.28
C THR A 113 -4.80 4.80 -6.26
N VAL A 114 -4.83 4.50 -7.55
CA VAL A 114 -5.17 5.47 -8.61
C VAL A 114 -6.68 5.53 -8.67
N LYS A 115 -7.26 6.74 -8.62
CA LYS A 115 -8.72 6.92 -8.57
C LYS A 115 -9.44 6.62 -9.90
N HIS A 116 -8.72 6.52 -11.03
CA HIS A 116 -9.32 6.64 -12.37
C HIS A 116 -8.82 5.60 -13.38
N GLU A 117 -8.73 4.33 -13.02
CA GLU A 117 -8.50 3.28 -14.02
C GLU A 117 -9.85 2.68 -14.47
N GLY A 118 -10.06 2.59 -15.79
CA GLY A 118 -11.34 2.43 -16.48
C GLY A 118 -12.09 1.11 -16.23
N GLY A 119 -13.31 1.03 -16.77
CA GLY A 119 -14.21 -0.12 -16.61
C GLY A 119 -14.99 -0.08 -15.30
N GLY A 120 -16.23 0.39 -15.35
CA GLY A 120 -17.15 0.55 -14.21
C GLY A 120 -18.18 1.64 -14.50
N ILE A 121 -19.30 1.62 -13.80
CA ILE A 121 -20.32 2.68 -13.89
C ILE A 121 -20.03 3.70 -12.79
N MET A 122 -20.11 4.98 -13.14
CA MET A 122 -20.02 6.12 -12.22
C MET A 122 -21.43 6.57 -11.88
N VAL A 123 -21.70 6.87 -10.61
CA VAL A 123 -22.97 7.44 -10.11
C VAL A 123 -22.65 8.60 -9.19
#